data_AF-A0A9D9WTN6-F1
#
_entry.id   AF-A0A9D9WTN6-F1
#
_cell.length_a   1.000
_cell.length_b   1.000
_cell.length_c   1.000
_cell.angle_alpha   90.00
_cell.angle_beta   90.00
_cell.angle_gamma   90.00
#
_symmetry.space_group_name_H-M   'P 1'
#
loop_
_entity.id
_entity.type
_entity.pdbx_description
1 polymer ?
#
loop_
_entity_poly.entity_id
_entity_poly.type
_entity_poly.pdbx_seq_one_letter_code
_entity_poly.pdbx_strand_id
1 'polypeptide(L)'
;MKFSIKTLAAAVVMAAAATGANAAIDNGAGGNGELFFNIWDANGSYTRSLEVSIDSFQGQLAAAGNLNLSWTADATFNSFMSGVADVNALKWNVMATDIQGARRVLQTYTTKPAVGIKADIVRSVATAINGTLATGATAINAKLGATDSAIFANTDVGYAGKNTMGTNFNNSLNFSNAGTVGNNSAATALNFMRIDAGATGIAASTYTQYSDGANKVNFYLDSTNTLHIAAVPEPESYAMLLAGLGMVGFMARRRNKRA
;
A
#
# COMPACT_ATOMS: atom_id res chain seq x y z
N MET A 1 -22.78 -38.64 23.13
CA MET A 1 -22.54 -37.23 23.52
C MET A 1 -22.48 -36.40 22.25
N LYS A 2 -23.49 -35.54 22.01
CA LYS A 2 -23.57 -34.67 20.83
C LYS A 2 -22.63 -33.48 21.04
N PHE A 3 -21.52 -33.43 20.30
CA PHE A 3 -20.72 -32.21 20.21
C PHE A 3 -21.33 -31.30 19.15
N SER A 4 -21.87 -30.16 19.57
CA SER A 4 -22.36 -29.12 18.69
C SER A 4 -21.16 -28.41 18.04
N ILE A 5 -21.20 -28.32 16.71
CA ILE A 5 -20.29 -27.49 15.93
C ILE A 5 -20.64 -26.04 16.24
N LYS A 6 -19.95 -25.46 17.22
CA LYS A 6 -19.92 -24.01 17.40
C LYS A 6 -18.96 -23.44 16.37
N THR A 7 -19.53 -22.94 15.28
CA THR A 7 -19.08 -21.74 14.54
C THR A 7 -17.57 -21.51 14.50
N LEU A 8 -16.90 -22.11 13.52
CA LEU A 8 -15.66 -21.56 12.97
C LEU A 8 -16.08 -20.43 12.01
N ALA A 9 -16.49 -19.28 12.57
CA ALA A 9 -16.70 -18.08 11.78
C ALA A 9 -15.32 -17.51 11.47
N ALA A 10 -14.82 -17.77 10.27
CA ALA A 10 -13.80 -16.92 9.68
C ALA A 10 -14.39 -15.53 9.56
N ALA A 11 -14.07 -14.66 10.50
CA ALA A 11 -14.46 -13.26 10.46
C ALA A 11 -13.69 -12.60 9.32
N VAL A 12 -14.24 -12.67 8.10
CA VAL A 12 -13.93 -11.69 7.06
C VAL A 12 -14.60 -10.40 7.51
N VAL A 13 -13.91 -9.65 8.36
CA VAL A 13 -14.26 -8.26 8.60
C VAL A 13 -13.78 -7.52 7.35
N MET A 14 -14.70 -7.27 6.42
CA MET A 14 -14.52 -6.14 5.51
C MET A 14 -14.67 -4.89 6.37
N ALA A 15 -13.55 -4.32 6.78
CA ALA A 15 -13.57 -2.95 7.26
C ALA A 15 -13.93 -2.10 6.04
N ALA A 16 -15.15 -1.55 6.02
CA ALA A 16 -15.53 -0.55 5.05
C ALA A 16 -14.48 0.58 5.09
N ALA A 17 -13.80 0.81 3.96
CA ALA A 17 -13.03 2.03 3.78
C ALA A 17 -13.98 3.22 3.97
N ALA A 18 -13.43 4.30 4.51
CA ALA A 18 -14.17 5.46 5.02
C ALA A 18 -15.32 5.87 4.10
N THR A 19 -16.50 6.10 4.68
CA THR A 19 -17.52 6.96 4.07
C THR A 19 -17.14 8.39 4.46
N GLY A 20 -16.11 8.95 3.84
CA GLY A 20 -15.60 10.28 4.15
C GLY A 20 -15.65 11.16 2.92
N ALA A 21 -16.64 12.04 2.82
CA ALA A 21 -16.78 13.00 1.73
C ALA A 21 -15.63 14.03 1.67
N ASN A 22 -14.44 13.60 1.20
CA ASN A 22 -13.33 14.44 0.79
C ASN A 22 -12.75 13.87 -0.50
N ALA A 23 -13.01 14.56 -1.60
CA ALA A 23 -12.54 14.18 -2.92
C ALA A 23 -11.06 14.52 -3.17
N ALA A 24 -10.52 15.50 -2.46
CA ALA A 24 -9.14 15.92 -2.61
C ALA A 24 -8.24 15.15 -1.64
N ILE A 25 -7.06 14.76 -2.12
CA ILE A 25 -6.04 14.11 -1.32
C ILE A 25 -5.53 15.06 -0.24
N ASP A 26 -5.61 14.68 1.03
CA ASP A 26 -4.82 15.34 2.07
C ASP A 26 -3.33 15.12 1.80
N ASN A 27 -2.69 16.14 1.25
CA ASN A 27 -1.28 16.13 0.89
C ASN A 27 -0.34 16.17 2.10
N GLY A 28 -0.86 16.18 3.33
CA GLY A 28 -0.09 16.22 4.57
C GLY A 28 0.54 17.57 4.88
N ALA A 29 0.07 18.64 4.24
CA ALA A 29 0.55 20.00 4.49
C ALA A 29 0.34 20.42 5.96
N GLY A 30 -0.80 20.06 6.53
CA GLY A 30 -1.11 20.24 7.96
C GLY A 30 -0.56 19.15 8.87
N GLY A 31 0.18 18.18 8.31
CA GLY A 31 0.53 16.92 8.96
C GLY A 31 -0.52 15.84 8.70
N ASN A 32 -0.19 14.58 9.05
CA ASN A 32 -1.10 13.44 8.92
C ASN A 32 -1.83 13.32 7.57
N GLY A 33 -1.09 13.41 6.45
CA GLY A 33 -1.69 13.24 5.12
C GLY A 33 -2.29 11.85 4.91
N GLU A 34 -2.92 11.65 3.77
CA GLU A 34 -3.60 10.40 3.45
C GLU A 34 -2.85 9.52 2.46
N LEU A 35 -3.20 8.23 2.49
CA LEU A 35 -2.76 7.28 1.50
C LEU A 35 -3.49 7.53 0.18
N PHE A 36 -2.73 7.52 -0.90
CA PHE A 36 -3.26 7.56 -2.26
C PHE A 36 -2.53 6.56 -3.15
N PHE A 37 -3.31 5.93 -4.02
CA PHE A 37 -2.85 4.90 -4.94
C PHE A 37 -2.54 5.50 -6.31
N ASN A 38 -1.43 5.07 -6.90
CA ASN A 38 -1.04 5.46 -8.25
C ASN A 38 -0.68 4.23 -9.07
N ILE A 39 -1.07 4.24 -10.34
CA ILE A 39 -0.67 3.26 -11.35
C ILE A 39 -0.43 3.98 -12.66
N TRP A 40 0.64 3.62 -13.37
CA TRP A 40 1.09 4.35 -14.53
C TRP A 40 1.89 3.50 -15.51
N ASP A 41 1.90 3.91 -16.76
CA ASP A 41 2.85 3.49 -17.80
C ASP A 41 3.51 4.75 -18.40
N ALA A 42 4.25 4.62 -19.51
CA ALA A 42 4.89 5.77 -20.16
C ALA A 42 3.92 6.81 -20.76
N ASN A 43 2.64 6.47 -20.92
CA ASN A 43 1.64 7.29 -21.61
C ASN A 43 0.78 8.09 -20.63
N GLY A 44 0.57 7.58 -19.42
CA GLY A 44 -0.21 8.28 -18.40
C GLY A 44 -0.32 7.51 -17.09
N SER A 45 -1.12 8.06 -16.18
CA SER A 45 -1.37 7.47 -14.87
C SER A 45 -2.82 7.59 -14.44
N TYR A 46 -3.26 6.66 -13.60
CA TYR A 46 -4.43 6.78 -12.76
C TYR A 46 -3.98 7.02 -11.32
N THR A 47 -4.65 7.93 -10.63
CA THR A 47 -4.45 8.17 -9.20
C THR A 47 -5.80 8.28 -8.50
N ARG A 48 -5.88 7.72 -7.29
CA ARG A 48 -7.06 7.76 -6.42
C ARG A 48 -6.71 7.99 -4.95
N SER A 49 -7.51 8.80 -4.27
CA SER A 49 -7.54 8.91 -2.80
C SER A 49 -8.02 7.60 -2.19
N LEU A 50 -7.34 7.11 -1.14
CA LEU A 50 -7.83 5.96 -0.37
C LEU A 50 -8.66 6.37 0.84
N GLU A 51 -8.80 7.67 1.12
CA GLU A 51 -9.53 8.24 2.27
C GLU A 51 -9.06 7.68 3.63
N VAL A 52 -7.80 7.28 3.74
CA VAL A 52 -7.19 6.79 4.97
C VAL A 52 -6.00 7.66 5.32
N SER A 53 -6.07 8.39 6.42
CA SER A 53 -4.93 9.17 6.94
C SER A 53 -3.84 8.27 7.54
N ILE A 54 -2.61 8.78 7.61
CA ILE A 54 -1.47 8.05 8.22
C ILE A 54 -1.81 7.54 9.62
N ASP A 55 -2.39 8.39 10.46
CA ASP A 55 -2.69 8.07 11.85
C ASP A 55 -3.90 7.14 11.94
N SER A 56 -4.88 7.24 11.03
CA SER A 56 -5.99 6.27 10.93
C SER A 56 -5.47 4.88 10.56
N PHE A 57 -4.60 4.78 9.55
CA PHE A 57 -3.94 3.55 9.16
C PHE A 57 -3.13 2.94 10.31
N GLN A 58 -2.31 3.75 11.00
CA GLN A 58 -1.54 3.30 12.17
C GLN A 58 -2.43 2.86 13.33
N GLY A 59 -3.57 3.53 13.53
CA GLY A 59 -4.56 3.14 14.53
C GLY A 59 -5.17 1.77 14.26
N GLN A 60 -5.41 1.41 13.00
CA GLN A 60 -5.93 0.10 12.61
C GLN A 60 -4.92 -1.03 12.87
N LEU A 61 -3.62 -0.77 12.76
CA LEU A 61 -2.57 -1.74 13.09
C LEU A 61 -2.46 -2.03 14.60
N ALA A 62 -2.88 -1.08 15.45
CA ALA A 62 -2.84 -1.26 16.90
C ALA A 62 -3.88 -2.29 17.39
N ALA A 63 -4.93 -2.55 16.60
CA ALA A 63 -5.94 -3.58 16.85
C ALA A 63 -5.53 -4.90 16.18
N ALA A 64 -4.45 -5.51 16.69
CA ALA A 64 -3.69 -6.53 15.97
C ALA A 64 -4.52 -7.73 15.43
N GLY A 65 -4.24 -8.17 14.21
CA GLY A 65 -4.78 -9.36 13.54
C GLY A 65 -5.93 -9.10 12.56
N ASN A 66 -6.24 -7.85 12.26
CA ASN A 66 -7.48 -7.44 11.60
C ASN A 66 -7.29 -6.51 10.41
N LEU A 67 -6.07 -6.11 10.04
CA LEU A 67 -5.87 -5.23 8.90
C LEU A 67 -6.26 -5.93 7.59
N ASN A 68 -7.39 -5.52 7.04
CA ASN A 68 -7.92 -5.97 5.76
C ASN A 68 -8.77 -4.86 5.14
N LEU A 69 -8.15 -4.05 4.29
CA LEU A 69 -8.80 -2.95 3.56
C LEU A 69 -8.77 -3.27 2.07
N SER A 70 -9.81 -2.85 1.35
CA SER A 70 -9.86 -3.04 -0.10
C SER A 70 -10.61 -1.92 -0.81
N TRP A 71 -10.18 -1.60 -2.03
CA TRP A 71 -10.79 -0.62 -2.91
C TRP A 71 -11.02 -1.24 -4.29
N THR A 72 -12.28 -1.42 -4.64
CA THR A 72 -12.68 -1.96 -5.95
C THR A 72 -12.35 -0.98 -7.07
N ALA A 73 -12.02 -1.51 -8.25
CA ALA A 73 -11.81 -0.70 -9.44
C ALA A 73 -13.04 0.16 -9.78
N ASP A 74 -12.86 1.48 -9.86
CA ASP A 74 -13.92 2.40 -10.25
C ASP A 74 -14.01 2.56 -11.78
N ALA A 75 -14.98 3.34 -12.24
CA ALA A 75 -15.17 3.59 -13.67
C ALA A 75 -13.94 4.26 -14.31
N THR A 76 -13.29 5.17 -13.60
CA THR A 76 -12.09 5.90 -14.05
C THR A 76 -10.91 4.96 -14.23
N PHE A 77 -10.70 4.02 -13.31
CA PHE A 77 -9.64 3.04 -13.37
C PHE A 77 -9.87 2.03 -14.49
N ASN A 78 -11.10 1.56 -14.64
CA ASN A 78 -11.46 0.68 -15.77
C ASN A 78 -11.23 1.37 -17.12
N SER A 79 -11.55 2.67 -17.21
CA SER A 79 -11.25 3.48 -18.39
C SER A 79 -9.73 3.57 -18.66
N PHE A 80 -8.92 3.88 -17.62
CA PHE A 80 -7.47 3.87 -17.73
C PHE A 80 -6.93 2.52 -18.22
N MET A 81 -7.32 1.42 -17.57
CA MET A 81 -6.85 0.07 -17.90
C MET A 81 -7.24 -0.35 -19.33
N SER A 82 -8.40 0.10 -19.84
CA SER A 82 -8.79 -0.16 -21.24
C SER A 82 -7.90 0.54 -22.27
N GLY A 83 -7.23 1.63 -21.89
CA GLY A 83 -6.28 2.35 -22.73
C GLY A 83 -4.83 1.88 -22.61
N VAL A 84 -4.53 0.97 -21.69
CA VAL A 84 -3.15 0.46 -21.49
C VAL A 84 -2.80 -0.52 -22.62
N ALA A 85 -1.77 -0.18 -23.40
CA ALA A 85 -1.30 -1.03 -24.50
C ALA A 85 -0.42 -2.20 -24.03
N ASP A 86 0.42 -1.98 -23.01
CA ASP A 86 1.28 -3.01 -22.43
C ASP A 86 1.14 -3.04 -20.91
N VAL A 87 0.40 -4.04 -20.42
CA VAL A 87 0.17 -4.25 -18.99
C VAL A 87 1.46 -4.57 -18.23
N ASN A 88 2.48 -5.12 -18.89
CA ASN A 88 3.75 -5.46 -18.22
C ASN A 88 4.61 -4.23 -17.95
N ALA A 89 4.39 -3.14 -18.70
CA ALA A 89 5.03 -1.86 -18.49
C ALA A 89 4.46 -1.10 -17.27
N LEU A 90 3.25 -1.46 -16.81
CA LEU A 90 2.60 -0.80 -15.70
C LEU A 90 3.42 -0.90 -14.42
N LYS A 91 3.54 0.24 -13.76
CA LYS A 91 4.07 0.39 -12.41
C LYS A 91 3.00 0.95 -11.52
N TRP A 92 3.03 0.59 -10.24
CA TRP A 92 2.10 1.13 -9.27
C TRP A 92 2.74 1.27 -7.90
N ASN A 93 2.23 2.19 -7.10
CA ASN A 93 2.63 2.37 -5.72
C ASN A 93 1.45 2.91 -4.90
N VAL A 94 1.60 2.83 -3.57
CA VAL A 94 0.80 3.64 -2.64
C VAL A 94 1.76 4.48 -1.84
N MET A 95 1.39 5.74 -1.60
CA MET A 95 2.18 6.66 -0.81
C MET A 95 1.31 7.58 0.04
N ALA A 96 1.90 8.12 1.09
CA ALA A 96 1.36 9.21 1.90
C ALA A 96 2.52 10.04 2.44
N THR A 97 2.26 11.29 2.83
CA THR A 97 3.28 12.12 3.48
C THR A 97 2.71 12.94 4.61
N ASP A 98 3.59 13.28 5.55
CA ASP A 98 3.39 14.27 6.59
C ASP A 98 4.60 15.20 6.53
N ILE A 99 4.38 16.49 6.26
CA ILE A 99 5.48 17.47 6.14
C ILE A 99 5.69 18.31 7.41
N GLN A 100 4.96 18.02 8.49
CA GLN A 100 5.11 18.65 9.79
C GLN A 100 6.14 17.90 10.66
N GLY A 101 6.75 18.62 11.60
CA GLY A 101 7.72 18.06 12.54
C GLY A 101 8.89 17.30 11.87
N ALA A 102 9.10 16.05 12.29
CA ALA A 102 10.17 15.18 11.79
C ALA A 102 9.98 14.68 10.35
N ARG A 103 8.84 14.98 9.72
CA ARG A 103 8.38 14.49 8.40
C ARG A 103 8.32 12.98 8.27
N ARG A 104 7.18 12.47 7.80
CA ARG A 104 6.93 11.04 7.58
C ARG A 104 6.61 10.83 6.12
N VAL A 105 7.28 9.87 5.48
CA VAL A 105 6.90 9.36 4.16
C VAL A 105 6.46 7.92 4.32
N LEU A 106 5.24 7.59 3.94
CA LEU A 106 4.81 6.20 3.87
C LEU A 106 4.77 5.82 2.40
N GLN A 107 5.30 4.65 2.08
CA GLN A 107 5.25 4.16 0.70
C GLN A 107 5.42 2.65 0.63
N THR A 108 4.88 2.09 -0.45
CA THR A 108 5.18 0.73 -0.87
C THR A 108 6.64 0.59 -1.23
N TYR A 109 7.16 -0.63 -1.19
CA TYR A 109 8.50 -0.95 -1.66
C TYR A 109 8.61 -2.43 -2.07
N THR A 110 9.57 -2.69 -2.93
CA THR A 110 9.90 -4.05 -3.42
C THR A 110 10.89 -4.74 -2.50
N THR A 111 12.03 -4.11 -2.25
CA THR A 111 13.09 -4.62 -1.37
C THR A 111 13.43 -3.56 -0.32
N LYS A 112 13.39 -3.92 0.96
CA LYS A 112 13.73 -3.00 2.05
C LYS A 112 15.24 -2.71 2.01
N PRO A 113 15.66 -1.43 1.95
CA PRO A 113 17.08 -1.10 2.08
C PRO A 113 17.62 -1.44 3.47
N ALA A 114 18.89 -1.85 3.52
CA ALA A 114 19.58 -2.12 4.77
C ALA A 114 19.91 -0.84 5.56
N VAL A 115 20.04 0.31 4.89
CA VAL A 115 20.44 1.58 5.48
C VAL A 115 19.52 2.71 5.02
N GLY A 116 19.17 3.59 5.94
CA GLY A 116 18.42 4.81 5.63
C GLY A 116 19.26 5.83 4.85
N ILE A 117 18.59 6.65 4.04
CA ILE A 117 19.23 7.80 3.36
C ILE A 117 19.31 9.00 4.30
N LYS A 118 19.97 10.09 3.86
CA LYS A 118 20.06 11.32 4.68
C LYS A 118 18.68 11.91 4.94
N ALA A 119 18.46 12.44 6.14
CA ALA A 119 17.22 13.09 6.56
C ALA A 119 16.76 14.15 5.56
N ASP A 120 17.65 15.02 5.09
CA ASP A 120 17.31 16.06 4.11
C ASP A 120 16.76 15.50 2.79
N ILE A 121 17.23 14.33 2.35
CA ILE A 121 16.71 13.69 1.14
C ILE A 121 15.26 13.24 1.36
N VAL A 122 14.97 12.59 2.50
CA VAL A 122 13.59 12.22 2.86
C VAL A 122 12.71 13.47 2.97
N ARG A 123 13.23 14.56 3.54
CA ARG A 123 12.50 15.83 3.64
C ARG A 123 12.16 16.39 2.26
N SER A 124 13.06 16.30 1.30
CA SER A 124 12.80 16.67 -0.11
C SER A 124 11.77 15.75 -0.76
N VAL A 125 11.84 14.43 -0.54
CA VAL A 125 10.83 13.47 -1.01
C VAL A 125 9.46 13.78 -0.43
N ALA A 126 9.35 14.04 0.87
CA ALA A 126 8.10 14.43 1.52
C ALA A 126 7.50 15.70 0.89
N THR A 127 8.34 16.70 0.60
CA THR A 127 7.92 17.91 -0.12
C THR A 127 7.48 17.63 -1.56
N ALA A 128 8.12 16.68 -2.26
CA ALA A 128 7.72 16.27 -3.60
C ALA A 128 6.37 15.54 -3.62
N ILE A 129 6.11 14.66 -2.64
CA ILE A 129 4.81 13.98 -2.46
C ILE A 129 3.72 15.01 -2.12
N ASN A 130 3.99 15.91 -1.18
CA ASN A 130 3.05 16.97 -0.78
C ASN A 130 2.71 17.91 -1.95
N GLY A 131 3.72 18.28 -2.73
CA GLY A 131 3.53 19.09 -3.92
C GLY A 131 3.75 20.60 -3.75
N THR A 132 4.59 21.04 -2.81
CA THR A 132 4.87 22.47 -2.55
C THR A 132 5.39 23.23 -3.80
N LEU A 133 5.84 22.53 -4.84
CA LEU A 133 6.23 23.09 -6.15
C LEU A 133 5.26 22.73 -7.28
N ALA A 134 3.95 22.68 -6.99
CA ALA A 134 2.89 22.31 -7.93
C ALA A 134 3.09 20.94 -8.60
N THR A 135 3.73 19.99 -7.91
CA THR A 135 3.86 18.57 -8.29
C THR A 135 3.11 17.71 -7.27
N GLY A 136 3.21 16.38 -7.31
CA GLY A 136 2.69 15.53 -6.24
C GLY A 136 1.18 15.63 -6.02
N ALA A 137 0.76 15.43 -4.78
CA ALA A 137 -0.64 15.45 -4.36
C ALA A 137 -1.33 16.80 -4.64
N THR A 138 -0.63 17.92 -4.51
CA THR A 138 -1.18 19.25 -4.88
C THR A 138 -1.53 19.33 -6.37
N ALA A 139 -0.66 18.85 -7.26
CA ALA A 139 -0.92 18.83 -8.70
C ALA A 139 -2.03 17.85 -9.09
N ILE A 140 -2.07 16.70 -8.41
CA ILE A 140 -3.10 15.69 -8.55
C ILE A 140 -4.47 16.29 -8.14
N ASN A 141 -4.54 16.99 -7.01
CA ASN A 141 -5.75 17.64 -6.51
C ASN A 141 -6.30 18.72 -7.44
N ALA A 142 -5.42 19.43 -8.16
CA ALA A 142 -5.84 20.40 -9.15
C ALA A 142 -6.71 19.78 -10.27
N LYS A 143 -6.55 18.48 -10.54
CA LYS A 143 -7.35 17.73 -11.53
C LYS A 143 -8.48 16.90 -10.90
N LEU A 144 -8.26 16.31 -9.72
CA LEU A 144 -9.29 15.56 -8.98
C LEU A 144 -10.53 16.42 -8.70
N GLY A 145 -10.34 17.69 -8.33
CA GLY A 145 -11.44 18.58 -7.97
C GLY A 145 -12.33 17.97 -6.88
N ALA A 146 -13.57 17.62 -7.24
CA ALA A 146 -14.56 17.01 -6.36
C ALA A 146 -14.76 15.49 -6.59
N THR A 147 -13.90 14.85 -7.39
CA THR A 147 -13.84 13.39 -7.57
C THR A 147 -12.70 12.78 -6.77
N ASP A 148 -12.81 11.50 -6.41
CA ASP A 148 -11.81 10.73 -5.64
C ASP A 148 -10.70 10.11 -6.51
N SER A 149 -10.88 10.08 -7.83
CA SER A 149 -9.91 9.54 -8.78
C SER A 149 -9.82 10.29 -10.11
N ALA A 150 -8.64 10.28 -10.74
CA ALA A 150 -8.42 10.93 -12.03
C ALA A 150 -7.36 10.23 -12.90
N ILE A 151 -7.48 10.40 -14.22
CA ILE A 151 -6.47 9.99 -15.20
C ILE A 151 -5.61 11.20 -15.59
N PHE A 152 -4.31 11.01 -15.70
CA PHE A 152 -3.32 12.03 -16.05
C PHE A 152 -2.56 11.59 -17.31
N ALA A 153 -2.43 12.47 -18.30
CA ALA A 153 -1.54 12.25 -19.43
C ALA A 153 -0.08 12.42 -18.99
N ASN A 154 0.89 11.82 -19.69
CA ASN A 154 2.30 11.95 -19.33
C ASN A 154 2.84 13.40 -19.32
N THR A 155 2.16 14.33 -19.99
CA THR A 155 2.45 15.76 -19.96
C THR A 155 1.96 16.45 -18.68
N ASP A 156 0.92 15.92 -18.04
CA ASP A 156 0.28 16.53 -16.86
C ASP A 156 1.25 16.60 -15.67
N VAL A 157 1.16 17.67 -14.87
CA VAL A 157 2.06 17.83 -13.71
C VAL A 157 1.82 16.79 -12.62
N GLY A 158 0.57 16.31 -12.49
CA GLY A 158 0.20 15.21 -11.59
C GLY A 158 0.47 13.80 -12.11
N TYR A 159 1.10 13.64 -13.28
CA TYR A 159 1.45 12.31 -13.80
C TYR A 159 2.40 11.57 -12.85
N ALA A 160 1.95 10.44 -12.31
CA ALA A 160 2.66 9.70 -11.26
C ALA A 160 4.03 9.15 -11.72
N GLY A 161 4.18 8.88 -13.02
CA GLY A 161 5.44 8.37 -13.59
C GLY A 161 6.51 9.43 -13.85
N LYS A 162 6.28 10.72 -13.51
CA LYS A 162 7.32 11.74 -13.59
C LYS A 162 8.48 11.40 -12.66
N ASN A 163 9.71 11.78 -13.05
CA ASN A 163 10.90 11.54 -12.23
C ASN A 163 10.77 12.10 -10.80
N THR A 164 10.00 13.19 -10.60
CA THR A 164 9.75 13.79 -9.28
C THR A 164 8.87 12.96 -8.36
N MET A 165 8.22 11.91 -8.85
CA MET A 165 7.50 10.90 -8.07
C MET A 165 8.03 9.52 -8.48
N GLY A 166 7.52 8.97 -9.57
CA GLY A 166 8.07 7.80 -10.26
C GLY A 166 8.31 6.64 -9.31
N THR A 167 9.34 5.85 -9.62
CA THR A 167 9.69 4.67 -8.83
C THR A 167 10.63 4.97 -7.67
N ASN A 168 11.39 6.07 -7.71
CA ASN A 168 12.43 6.37 -6.70
C ASN A 168 12.75 7.86 -6.54
N PHE A 169 11.83 8.76 -6.95
CA PHE A 169 12.00 10.21 -6.84
C PHE A 169 13.31 10.72 -7.45
N ASN A 170 13.57 10.39 -8.72
CA ASN A 170 14.75 10.79 -9.47
C ASN A 170 16.05 10.30 -8.81
N ASN A 171 16.07 9.03 -8.38
CA ASN A 171 17.17 8.40 -7.63
C ASN A 171 17.44 9.00 -6.24
N SER A 172 16.50 9.78 -5.69
CA SER A 172 16.61 10.26 -4.30
C SER A 172 16.46 9.10 -3.32
N LEU A 173 15.59 8.13 -3.61
CA LEU A 173 15.44 6.92 -2.81
C LEU A 173 16.44 5.84 -3.25
N ASN A 174 16.98 5.12 -2.27
CA ASN A 174 17.87 3.96 -2.48
C ASN A 174 17.12 2.64 -2.73
N PHE A 175 15.87 2.71 -3.17
CA PHE A 175 15.00 1.58 -3.50
C PHE A 175 13.92 2.02 -4.49
N SER A 176 13.24 1.03 -5.10
CA SER A 176 12.00 1.26 -5.84
C SER A 176 10.81 1.18 -4.91
N ASN A 177 9.99 2.23 -4.90
CA ASN A 177 8.70 2.28 -4.24
C ASN A 177 7.58 1.59 -5.02
N ALA A 178 7.84 1.26 -6.29
CA ALA A 178 6.83 0.78 -7.23
C ALA A 178 6.97 -0.70 -7.53
N GLY A 179 5.81 -1.36 -7.66
CA GLY A 179 5.66 -2.72 -8.16
C GLY A 179 5.26 -2.77 -9.63
N THR A 180 4.83 -3.94 -10.07
CA THR A 180 4.26 -4.24 -11.38
C THR A 180 2.92 -4.94 -11.22
N VAL A 181 2.21 -5.20 -12.31
CA VAL A 181 1.02 -6.07 -12.32
C VAL A 181 1.30 -7.50 -11.83
N GLY A 182 2.56 -7.92 -11.70
CA GLY A 182 2.92 -9.19 -11.08
C GLY A 182 2.75 -9.22 -9.56
N ASN A 183 2.64 -8.06 -8.92
CA ASN A 183 2.34 -7.93 -7.48
C ASN A 183 0.82 -8.05 -7.23
N ASN A 184 0.27 -9.21 -7.58
CA ASN A 184 -1.18 -9.44 -7.67
C ASN A 184 -1.78 -10.39 -6.63
N SER A 185 -0.99 -10.78 -5.65
CA SER A 185 -1.43 -11.65 -4.56
C SER A 185 -0.62 -11.35 -3.30
N ALA A 186 -1.10 -11.83 -2.15
CA ALA A 186 -0.34 -11.76 -0.90
C ALA A 186 1.07 -12.38 -1.00
N ALA A 187 1.28 -13.37 -1.87
CA ALA A 187 2.57 -14.04 -2.05
C ALA A 187 3.58 -13.22 -2.86
N THR A 188 3.09 -12.36 -3.76
CA THR A 188 3.91 -11.50 -4.62
C THR A 188 3.74 -10.02 -4.29
N ALA A 189 3.11 -9.68 -3.17
CA ALA A 189 2.72 -8.32 -2.82
C ALA A 189 3.92 -7.36 -2.64
N LEU A 190 3.64 -6.06 -2.72
CA LEU A 190 4.56 -5.04 -2.22
C LEU A 190 4.47 -4.94 -0.71
N ASN A 191 5.61 -4.72 -0.06
CA ASN A 191 5.64 -4.41 1.36
C ASN A 191 5.39 -2.91 1.57
N PHE A 192 5.11 -2.50 2.81
CA PHE A 192 4.85 -1.11 3.14
C PHE A 192 5.68 -0.64 4.35
N MET A 193 6.22 0.59 4.27
CA MET A 193 7.01 1.16 5.35
C MET A 193 6.73 2.64 5.56
N ARG A 194 7.04 3.10 6.77
CA ARG A 194 7.23 4.50 7.13
C ARG A 194 8.72 4.84 7.11
N ILE A 195 9.02 6.01 6.58
CA ILE A 195 10.34 6.63 6.61
C ILE A 195 10.21 7.91 7.42
N ASP A 196 10.86 7.93 8.57
CA ASP A 196 10.96 9.10 9.44
C ASP A 196 12.23 9.86 9.07
N ALA A 197 12.10 11.10 8.58
CA ALA A 197 13.26 11.88 8.17
C ALA A 197 14.12 12.28 9.38
N GLY A 198 13.46 12.74 10.46
CA GLY A 198 14.14 13.30 11.63
C GLY A 198 14.43 14.79 11.48
N ALA A 199 15.40 15.27 12.27
CA ALA A 199 15.88 16.64 12.18
C ALA A 199 16.58 16.90 10.83
N THR A 200 16.63 18.16 10.40
CA THR A 200 17.40 18.57 9.22
C THR A 200 18.87 18.17 9.33
N GLY A 201 19.47 17.76 8.22
CA GLY A 201 20.89 17.43 8.11
C GLY A 201 21.17 16.08 7.45
N ILE A 202 22.39 15.60 7.68
CA ILE A 202 22.96 14.44 7.01
C ILE A 202 22.82 13.13 7.78
N ALA A 203 22.22 13.16 8.97
CA ALA A 203 21.95 11.95 9.74
C ALA A 203 21.03 11.01 8.94
N ALA A 204 21.19 9.70 9.11
CA ALA A 204 20.36 8.73 8.41
C ALA A 204 18.91 8.77 8.93
N SER A 205 17.95 8.71 8.02
CA SER A 205 16.53 8.53 8.29
C SER A 205 16.25 7.12 8.82
N THR A 206 15.12 6.95 9.50
CA THR A 206 14.71 5.64 10.04
C THR A 206 13.67 4.98 9.16
N TYR A 207 13.90 3.72 8.75
CA TYR A 207 12.98 2.94 7.92
C TYR A 207 12.24 1.86 8.75
N THR A 208 10.97 2.09 9.01
CA THR A 208 10.11 1.24 9.82
C THR A 208 9.11 0.51 8.93
N GLN A 209 9.29 -0.80 8.77
CA GLN A 209 8.34 -1.63 8.03
C GLN A 209 7.07 -1.82 8.88
N TYR A 210 5.90 -1.73 8.25
CA TYR A 210 4.65 -2.00 8.95
C TYR A 210 4.37 -3.50 9.05
N SER A 211 3.90 -3.89 10.22
CA SER A 211 3.42 -5.23 10.53
C SER A 211 2.16 -5.13 11.36
N ASP A 212 1.26 -6.09 11.17
CA ASP A 212 0.12 -6.33 12.04
C ASP A 212 0.36 -7.67 12.76
N GLY A 213 0.62 -7.61 14.06
CA GLY A 213 1.15 -8.75 14.81
C GLY A 213 2.46 -9.26 14.20
N ALA A 214 2.50 -10.56 13.86
CA ALA A 214 3.66 -11.20 13.22
C ALA A 214 3.68 -11.06 11.69
N ASN A 215 2.60 -10.54 11.08
CA ASN A 215 2.43 -10.52 9.64
C ASN A 215 2.86 -9.16 9.07
N LYS A 216 3.58 -9.17 7.97
CA LYS A 216 3.96 -7.95 7.25
C LYS A 216 2.71 -7.35 6.59
N VAL A 217 2.59 -6.03 6.64
CA VAL A 217 1.53 -5.33 5.90
C VAL A 217 1.93 -5.23 4.45
N ASN A 218 1.06 -5.75 3.59
CA ASN A 218 1.31 -5.95 2.18
C ASN A 218 0.20 -5.33 1.32
N PHE A 219 0.57 -4.91 0.12
CA PHE A 219 -0.29 -4.28 -0.88
C PHE A 219 -0.27 -5.11 -2.16
N TYR A 220 -1.43 -5.41 -2.74
CA TYR A 220 -1.53 -6.13 -4.01
C TYR A 220 -2.78 -5.75 -4.80
N LEU A 221 -2.73 -5.93 -6.12
CA LEU A 221 -3.87 -5.76 -7.03
C LEU A 221 -4.36 -7.12 -7.51
N ASP A 222 -5.57 -7.55 -7.14
CA ASP A 222 -6.05 -8.87 -7.54
C ASP A 222 -6.44 -8.94 -9.04
N SER A 223 -6.94 -10.09 -9.49
CA SER A 223 -7.37 -10.29 -10.88
C SER A 223 -8.55 -9.41 -11.32
N THR A 224 -9.26 -8.79 -10.38
CA THR A 224 -10.33 -7.82 -10.63
C THR A 224 -9.84 -6.38 -10.56
N ASN A 225 -8.53 -6.19 -10.45
CA ASN A 225 -7.86 -4.91 -10.21
C ASN A 225 -8.31 -4.23 -8.89
N THR A 226 -8.81 -5.01 -7.92
CA THR A 226 -9.10 -4.49 -6.58
C THR A 226 -7.78 -4.32 -5.83
N LEU A 227 -7.56 -3.12 -5.28
CA LEU A 227 -6.41 -2.85 -4.42
C LEU A 227 -6.70 -3.39 -3.02
N HIS A 228 -5.81 -4.23 -2.50
CA HIS A 228 -5.89 -4.77 -1.15
C HIS A 228 -4.73 -4.28 -0.30
N ILE A 229 -5.04 -3.96 0.96
CA ILE A 229 -4.06 -3.70 2.03
C ILE A 229 -4.35 -4.69 3.14
N ALA A 230 -3.49 -5.67 3.32
CA ALA A 230 -3.74 -6.73 4.28
C ALA A 230 -2.44 -7.24 4.91
N ALA A 231 -2.57 -7.71 6.14
CA ALA A 231 -1.50 -8.44 6.82
C ALA A 231 -1.76 -9.94 6.72
N VAL A 232 -1.43 -10.52 5.57
CA VAL A 232 -1.69 -11.93 5.28
C VAL A 232 -0.55 -12.79 5.84
N PRO A 233 -0.85 -13.86 6.60
CA PRO A 233 0.14 -14.84 7.01
C PRO A 233 0.94 -15.37 5.83
N GLU A 234 2.25 -15.50 6.01
CA GLU A 234 3.12 -15.98 4.92
C GLU A 234 2.67 -17.39 4.47
N PRO A 235 2.78 -17.72 3.16
CA PRO A 235 2.33 -19.01 2.62
C PRO A 235 2.88 -20.23 3.37
N GLU A 236 4.10 -20.12 3.91
CA GLU A 236 4.75 -21.16 4.71
C GLU A 236 3.98 -21.48 6.00
N SER A 237 3.34 -20.49 6.62
CA SER A 237 2.51 -20.71 7.81
C SER A 237 1.26 -21.52 7.48
N TYR A 238 0.66 -21.31 6.31
CA TYR A 238 -0.43 -22.16 5.83
C TYR A 238 0.04 -23.57 5.46
N ALA A 239 1.23 -23.71 4.88
CA ALA A 239 1.83 -25.01 4.62
C ALA A 239 2.11 -25.77 5.93
N MET A 240 2.60 -25.09 6.97
CA MET A 240 2.82 -25.69 8.30
C MET A 240 1.51 -26.06 9.00
N LEU A 241 0.46 -25.24 8.85
CA LEU A 241 -0.88 -25.58 9.31
C LEU A 241 -1.41 -26.83 8.60
N LEU A 242 -1.28 -26.89 7.27
CA LEU A 242 -1.68 -28.03 6.46
C LEU A 242 -0.87 -29.29 6.79
N ALA A 243 0.44 -29.15 7.02
CA ALA A 243 1.30 -30.24 7.47
C ALA A 243 0.87 -30.75 8.85
N GLY A 244 0.57 -29.83 9.78
CA GLY A 244 0.00 -30.15 11.09
C GLY A 244 -1.31 -30.93 10.99
N LEU A 245 -2.25 -30.45 10.17
CA LEU A 245 -3.53 -31.12 9.90
C LEU A 245 -3.32 -32.49 9.24
N GLY A 246 -2.37 -32.61 8.31
CA GLY A 246 -1.99 -33.86 7.67
C GLY A 246 -1.46 -34.90 8.66
N MET A 247 -0.62 -34.48 9.61
CA MET A 247 -0.12 -35.36 10.69
C MET A 247 -1.25 -35.81 11.62
N VAL A 248 -2.15 -34.91 12.02
CA VAL A 248 -3.31 -35.25 12.88
C VAL A 248 -4.23 -36.24 12.16
N GLY A 249 -4.54 -36.01 10.87
CA GLY A 249 -5.32 -36.92 10.05
C GLY A 249 -4.68 -38.30 9.91
N PHE A 250 -3.36 -38.36 9.72
CA PHE A 250 -2.59 -39.61 9.67
C PHE A 250 -2.65 -40.38 10.99
N MET A 251 -2.48 -39.69 12.13
CA MET A 251 -2.57 -40.30 13.46
C MET A 251 -3.98 -40.82 13.75
N ALA A 252 -5.03 -40.08 13.38
CA ALA A 252 -6.42 -40.51 13.51
C ALA A 252 -6.71 -41.78 12.67
N ARG A 253 -6.21 -41.84 11.44
CA ARG A 253 -6.33 -43.02 10.57
C ARG A 253 -5.64 -44.25 11.17
N ARG A 254 -4.48 -44.09 11.81
CA ARG A 254 -3.76 -45.20 12.46
C ARG A 254 -4.50 -45.76 13.67
N ARG A 255 -5.23 -44.92 14.40
CA ARG A 255 -6.05 -45.32 15.55
C ARG A 255 -7.28 -46.12 15.11
N ASN A 256 -7.94 -45.73 14.03
CA ASN A 256 -9.09 -46.45 13.48
C ASN A 256 -8.75 -47.84 12.89
N LYS A 257 -7.48 -48.13 12.60
CA LYS A 257 -7.05 -49.49 12.17
C LYS A 257 -6.71 -50.44 13.32
N ARG A 258 -6.77 -49.96 14.57
CA ARG A 258 -6.47 -50.73 15.79
C ARG A 258 -7.69 -50.96 16.69
N ALA A 259 -8.87 -50.52 16.23
CA ALA A 259 -10.18 -50.83 16.78
C ALA A 259 -10.92 -51.70 15.76
#